data_AF-A0A9E0SPZ7-F1
#
_entry.id   AF-A0A9E0SPZ7-F1
#
_cell.length_a   1.000
_cell.length_b   1.000
_cell.length_c   1.000
_cell.angle_alpha   90.00
_cell.angle_beta   90.00
_cell.angle_gamma   90.00
#
_symmetry.space_group_name_H-M   'P 1'
#
loop_
_entity.id
_entity.type
_entity.pdbx_description
1 polymer ?
#
loop_
_entity_poly.entity_id
_entity_poly.type
_entity_poly.pdbx_seq_one_letter_code
_entity_poly.pdbx_strand_id
1 'polypeptide(L)'
;MSTQNLLVELFVEELPPKALRKLGEAFASQLFEQLKAQGLTAADSHVTPFATPRRLAAHITQVASQAADKALRQKLMPVSVALDASGQPTPALLKKLQALGADASVVPQLQRAQDGKAEALFLDSVQSGATLEVALQQALHGAIVHLPIPKVMTYQLQRGTPLPGWDSVQFVRPAHGLVALHGAEVVPVAALGLTAGRSTHGHRFEAVRDPITIAHADQYADTLREQGAVIARFAERRALIESQIESAAAQAGQALHAIEDEALLDEVTALVERPNVLPCQFDKQFLEVPQECLILTMKANQKYFPLLDAQGRLTNRFLVVSNISPQDASAVIEGNERVVRPRLADAKFFFD
;
A
#
# COMPACT_ATOMS: atom_id res chain seq x y z
N MET A 1 16.24 23.03 1.48
CA MET A 1 15.54 21.77 1.15
C MET A 1 14.43 21.59 2.16
N SER A 2 13.17 21.44 1.72
CA SER A 2 12.05 21.25 2.64
C SER A 2 11.87 19.77 2.93
N THR A 3 11.75 19.43 4.20
CA THR A 3 11.41 18.08 4.65
C THR A 3 9.96 18.08 5.10
N GLN A 4 9.16 17.15 4.58
CA GLN A 4 7.74 16.96 4.92
C GLN A 4 7.39 15.48 4.91
N ASN A 5 6.24 15.12 5.44
CA ASN A 5 5.73 13.75 5.33
C ASN A 5 5.17 13.50 3.94
N LEU A 6 5.34 12.28 3.43
CA LEU A 6 4.87 11.86 2.12
C LEU A 6 3.70 10.89 2.28
N LEU A 7 2.63 11.10 1.52
CA LEU A 7 1.53 10.16 1.34
C LEU A 7 1.52 9.65 -0.09
N VAL A 8 1.35 8.35 -0.28
CA VAL A 8 1.08 7.73 -1.59
C VAL A 8 -0.10 6.76 -1.44
N GLU A 9 -1.14 6.88 -2.26
CA GLU A 9 -2.26 5.93 -2.33
C GLU A 9 -2.47 5.46 -3.76
N LEU A 10 -2.70 4.15 -3.93
CA LEU A 10 -3.35 3.56 -5.09
C LEU A 10 -4.77 3.11 -4.70
N PHE A 11 -5.77 3.72 -5.32
CA PHE A 11 -7.17 3.33 -5.21
C PHE A 11 -7.54 2.41 -6.38
N VAL A 12 -8.18 1.27 -6.07
CA VAL A 12 -8.34 0.12 -6.97
C VAL A 12 -9.69 -0.58 -6.80
N GLU A 13 -10.03 -1.51 -7.69
CA GLU A 13 -11.07 -2.50 -7.42
C GLU A 13 -10.70 -3.47 -6.30
N GLU A 14 -11.66 -4.27 -5.85
CA GLU A 14 -11.53 -5.18 -4.72
C GLU A 14 -10.35 -6.15 -4.81
N LEU A 15 -9.39 -5.93 -3.91
CA LEU A 15 -8.16 -6.69 -3.73
C LEU A 15 -8.45 -8.07 -3.12
N PRO A 16 -7.64 -9.10 -3.42
CA PRO A 16 -7.81 -10.42 -2.82
C PRO A 16 -7.62 -10.37 -1.29
N PRO A 17 -8.63 -10.72 -0.48
CA PRO A 17 -8.62 -10.46 0.97
C PRO A 17 -7.49 -11.22 1.69
N LYS A 18 -7.24 -12.48 1.27
CA LYS A 18 -6.15 -13.31 1.81
C LYS A 18 -4.75 -12.75 1.55
N ALA A 19 -4.59 -11.87 0.57
CA ALA A 19 -3.30 -11.26 0.23
C ALA A 19 -3.20 -9.80 0.67
N LEU A 20 -4.32 -9.15 1.04
CA LEU A 20 -4.40 -7.69 1.22
C LEU A 20 -3.35 -7.15 2.19
N ARG A 21 -3.26 -7.73 3.39
CA ARG A 21 -2.32 -7.29 4.43
C ARG A 21 -0.88 -7.30 3.92
N LYS A 22 -0.47 -8.43 3.34
CA LYS A 22 0.87 -8.62 2.75
C LYS A 22 1.12 -7.64 1.59
N LEU A 23 0.13 -7.38 0.75
CA LEU A 23 0.23 -6.41 -0.34
C LEU A 23 0.42 -4.98 0.18
N GLY A 24 -0.32 -4.58 1.22
CA GLY A 24 -0.20 -3.27 1.86
C GLY A 24 1.16 -3.06 2.52
N GLU A 25 1.61 -4.03 3.30
CA GLU A 25 2.92 -4.01 3.95
C GLU A 25 4.05 -3.96 2.91
N ALA A 26 3.96 -4.77 1.84
CA ALA A 26 4.95 -4.78 0.76
C ALA A 26 4.96 -3.46 -0.03
N PHE A 27 3.80 -2.92 -0.39
CA PHE A 27 3.69 -1.65 -1.11
C PHE A 27 4.40 -0.52 -0.34
N ALA A 28 4.06 -0.38 0.94
CA ALA A 28 4.60 0.66 1.79
C ALA A 28 6.10 0.49 2.05
N SER A 29 6.55 -0.74 2.34
CA SER A 29 7.97 -1.03 2.58
C SER A 29 8.82 -0.80 1.34
N GLN A 30 8.35 -1.19 0.15
CA GLN A 30 9.08 -0.98 -1.10
C GLN A 30 9.26 0.50 -1.44
N LEU A 31 8.21 1.32 -1.25
CA LEU A 31 8.32 2.76 -1.40
C LEU A 31 9.35 3.35 -0.43
N PHE A 32 9.26 2.96 0.84
CA PHE A 32 10.14 3.46 1.89
C PHE A 32 11.61 3.11 1.62
N GLU A 33 11.91 1.84 1.35
CA GLU A 33 13.29 1.40 1.13
C GLU A 33 13.90 2.01 -0.14
N GLN A 34 13.11 2.22 -1.20
CA GLN A 34 13.62 2.87 -2.42
C GLN A 34 13.87 4.37 -2.21
N LEU A 35 13.04 5.08 -1.46
CA LEU A 35 13.28 6.50 -1.13
C LEU A 35 14.49 6.64 -0.18
N LYS A 36 14.63 5.71 0.76
CA LYS A 36 15.78 5.64 1.67
C LYS A 36 17.08 5.38 0.93
N ALA A 37 17.10 4.41 0.01
CA ALA A 37 18.27 4.13 -0.83
C ALA A 37 18.68 5.32 -1.70
N GLN A 38 17.72 6.18 -2.07
CA GLN A 38 17.96 7.41 -2.81
C GLN A 38 18.37 8.60 -1.92
N GLY A 39 18.45 8.41 -0.60
CA GLY A 39 18.90 9.42 0.36
C GLY A 39 17.86 10.52 0.62
N LEU A 40 16.57 10.21 0.44
CA LEU A 40 15.47 11.16 0.66
C LEU A 40 14.82 11.03 2.03
N THR A 41 15.10 9.99 2.80
CA THR A 41 14.54 9.81 4.15
C THR A 41 15.56 10.15 5.21
N ALA A 42 15.10 10.65 6.36
CA ALA A 42 15.91 10.79 7.56
C ALA A 42 16.18 9.40 8.20
N ALA A 43 17.11 9.36 9.15
CA ALA A 43 17.47 8.13 9.85
C ALA A 43 16.32 7.58 10.73
N ASP A 44 15.48 8.47 11.24
CA ASP A 44 14.31 8.21 12.08
C ASP A 44 12.98 8.28 11.30
N SER A 45 13.04 8.41 9.96
CA SER A 45 11.87 8.22 9.11
C SER A 45 11.27 6.82 9.32
N HIS A 46 9.95 6.75 9.41
CA HIS A 46 9.21 5.51 9.47
C HIS A 46 8.07 5.52 8.47
N VAL A 47 7.59 4.32 8.12
CA VAL A 47 6.48 4.12 7.21
C VAL A 47 5.28 3.53 7.94
N THR A 48 4.10 4.11 7.72
CA THR A 48 2.81 3.57 8.14
C THR A 48 2.08 3.01 6.93
N PRO A 49 1.86 1.68 6.84
CA PRO A 49 1.06 1.08 5.79
C PRO A 49 -0.45 1.28 6.05
N PHE A 50 -1.20 1.49 4.99
CA PHE A 50 -2.66 1.43 5.00
C PHE A 50 -3.13 0.46 3.92
N ALA A 51 -4.13 -0.34 4.26
CA ALA A 51 -4.70 -1.32 3.34
C ALA A 51 -6.18 -1.53 3.63
N THR A 52 -7.00 -1.39 2.60
CA THR A 52 -8.43 -1.70 2.63
C THR A 52 -8.79 -2.51 1.38
N PRO A 53 -9.99 -3.11 1.29
CA PRO A 53 -10.40 -3.86 0.10
C PRO A 53 -10.11 -3.15 -1.22
N ARG A 54 -10.12 -1.81 -1.25
CA ARG A 54 -9.99 -1.00 -2.47
C ARG A 54 -8.80 -0.04 -2.48
N ARG A 55 -7.84 -0.18 -1.55
CA ARG A 55 -6.66 0.70 -1.54
C ARG A 55 -5.42 0.07 -0.93
N LEU A 56 -4.28 0.49 -1.46
CA LEU A 56 -2.95 0.36 -0.85
C LEU A 56 -2.39 1.77 -0.67
N ALA A 57 -1.94 2.12 0.53
CA ALA A 57 -1.30 3.41 0.75
C ALA A 57 -0.15 3.33 1.75
N ALA A 58 0.71 4.33 1.69
CA ALA A 58 1.85 4.50 2.57
C ALA A 58 1.95 5.96 3.00
N HIS A 59 2.12 6.19 4.30
CA HIS A 59 2.56 7.47 4.84
C HIS A 59 3.99 7.31 5.35
N ILE A 60 4.90 8.16 4.90
CA ILE A 60 6.32 8.10 5.22
C ILE A 60 6.73 9.42 5.86
N THR A 61 7.31 9.37 7.05
CA THR A 61 7.70 10.59 7.74
C THR A 61 9.04 11.15 7.23
N GLN A 62 9.20 12.46 7.34
CA GLN A 62 10.47 13.15 7.13
C GLN A 62 11.16 12.84 5.79
N VAL A 63 10.41 13.01 4.69
CA VAL A 63 10.93 12.88 3.33
C VAL A 63 11.43 14.24 2.87
N ALA A 64 12.66 14.33 2.36
CA ALA A 64 13.21 15.55 1.79
C ALA A 64 12.65 15.78 0.37
N SER A 65 12.50 17.04 -0.04
CA SER A 65 12.13 17.40 -1.41
C SER A 65 13.23 17.10 -2.44
N GLN A 66 14.47 16.95 -1.97
CA GLN A 66 15.66 16.67 -2.76
C GLN A 66 16.70 15.97 -1.89
N ALA A 67 17.38 14.97 -2.44
CA ALA A 67 18.48 14.30 -1.76
C ALA A 67 19.68 15.25 -1.60
N ALA A 68 20.59 14.93 -0.68
CA ALA A 68 21.83 15.69 -0.55
C ALA A 68 22.69 15.55 -1.80
N ASP A 69 23.36 16.64 -2.17
CA ASP A 69 24.34 16.64 -3.24
C ASP A 69 25.51 15.71 -2.92
N LYS A 70 26.03 15.04 -3.94
CA LYS A 70 27.15 14.11 -3.79
C LYS A 70 28.40 14.72 -4.42
N ALA A 71 29.46 14.85 -3.62
CA ALA A 71 30.78 15.15 -4.14
C ALA A 71 31.26 13.96 -4.99
N LEU A 72 31.54 14.22 -6.26
CA LEU A 72 32.06 13.24 -7.21
C LEU A 72 33.50 13.60 -7.54
N ARG A 73 34.40 12.64 -7.34
CA ARG A 73 35.80 12.78 -7.73
C ARG A 73 36.09 11.87 -8.92
N GLN A 74 36.22 12.45 -10.09
CA GLN A 74 36.43 11.69 -11.32
C GLN A 74 37.90 11.72 -11.75
N LYS A 75 38.53 10.55 -11.75
CA LYS A 75 39.87 10.37 -12.32
C LYS A 75 39.84 10.64 -13.83
N LEU A 76 40.69 11.56 -14.28
CA LEU A 76 40.81 11.89 -15.70
C LEU A 76 41.88 11.00 -16.36
N MET A 77 43.15 11.21 -16.01
CA MET A 77 44.31 10.49 -16.54
C MET A 77 45.59 10.87 -15.76
N PRO A 78 46.70 10.12 -15.90
CA PRO A 78 48.00 10.50 -15.32
C PRO A 78 48.44 11.88 -15.76
N VAL A 79 49.09 12.65 -14.88
CA VAL A 79 49.58 14.01 -15.15
C VAL A 79 50.51 14.04 -16.37
N SER A 80 51.35 13.00 -16.53
CA SER A 80 52.27 12.85 -17.66
C SER A 80 51.59 12.69 -19.03
N VAL A 81 50.30 12.30 -19.05
CA VAL A 81 49.48 12.20 -20.27
C VAL A 81 48.59 13.43 -20.42
N ALA A 82 48.20 14.03 -19.29
CA ALA A 82 47.24 15.12 -19.25
C ALA A 82 47.85 16.48 -19.59
N LEU A 83 49.11 16.70 -19.20
CA LEU A 83 49.83 17.96 -19.39
C LEU A 83 51.12 17.73 -20.18
N ASP A 84 51.47 18.67 -21.04
CA ASP A 84 52.76 18.67 -21.73
C ASP A 84 53.89 19.20 -20.84
N ALA A 85 55.12 19.24 -21.39
CA ALA A 85 56.30 19.74 -20.67
C ALA A 85 56.21 21.22 -20.26
N SER A 86 55.32 22.00 -20.89
CA SER A 86 55.04 23.40 -20.53
C SER A 86 53.90 23.55 -19.52
N GLY A 87 53.31 22.44 -19.06
CA GLY A 87 52.19 22.41 -18.15
C GLY A 87 50.84 22.69 -18.81
N GLN A 88 50.77 22.69 -20.15
CA GLN A 88 49.55 22.97 -20.90
C GLN A 88 48.73 21.70 -21.15
N PRO A 89 47.38 21.80 -21.21
CA PRO A 89 46.52 20.64 -21.39
C PRO A 89 46.72 19.98 -22.76
N THR A 90 46.93 18.67 -22.77
CA THR A 90 47.07 17.90 -24.01
C THR A 90 45.72 17.74 -24.72
N PRO A 91 45.71 17.44 -26.04
CA PRO A 91 44.47 17.13 -26.76
C PRO A 91 43.69 15.95 -26.15
N ALA A 92 44.39 15.00 -25.52
CA ALA A 92 43.76 13.88 -24.82
C ALA A 92 42.98 14.35 -23.58
N LEU A 93 43.55 15.25 -22.78
CA LEU A 93 42.87 15.85 -21.63
C LEU A 93 41.65 16.65 -22.08
N LEU A 94 41.79 17.50 -23.10
CA LEU A 94 40.67 18.31 -23.63
C LEU A 94 39.51 17.45 -24.14
N LYS A 95 39.80 16.38 -24.88
CA LYS A 95 38.78 15.43 -25.35
C LYS A 95 38.06 14.72 -24.18
N LYS A 96 38.80 14.38 -23.12
CA LYS A 96 38.22 13.77 -21.91
C LYS A 96 37.33 14.75 -21.15
N LEU A 97 37.73 16.01 -21.02
CA LEU A 97 36.92 17.07 -20.42
C LEU A 97 35.64 17.33 -21.20
N GLN A 98 35.71 17.41 -22.53
CA GLN A 98 34.53 17.57 -23.39
C GLN A 98 33.54 16.41 -23.24
N ALA A 99 34.03 15.18 -23.13
CA ALA A 99 33.17 14.02 -22.88
C ALA A 99 32.44 14.07 -21.52
N LEU A 100 32.93 14.90 -20.59
CA LEU A 100 32.33 15.17 -19.28
C LEU A 100 31.56 16.50 -19.25
N GLY A 101 31.38 17.16 -20.41
CA GLY A 101 30.68 18.45 -20.51
C GLY A 101 31.48 19.65 -20.00
N ALA A 102 32.80 19.51 -19.81
CA ALA A 102 33.71 20.58 -19.40
C ALA A 102 34.65 20.99 -20.54
N ASP A 103 35.29 22.15 -20.41
CA ASP A 103 36.27 22.65 -21.38
C ASP A 103 37.62 23.00 -20.72
N ALA A 104 38.54 23.62 -21.47
CA ALA A 104 39.88 23.96 -20.97
C ALA A 104 39.87 24.89 -19.75
N SER A 105 38.78 25.62 -19.49
CA SER A 105 38.68 26.56 -18.36
C SER A 105 38.74 25.87 -16.98
N VAL A 106 38.42 24.58 -16.90
CA VAL A 106 38.48 23.83 -15.63
C VAL A 106 39.87 23.27 -15.31
N VAL A 107 40.82 23.33 -16.26
CA VAL A 107 42.17 22.78 -16.09
C VAL A 107 42.89 23.32 -14.85
N PRO A 108 42.83 24.63 -14.52
CA PRO A 108 43.45 25.16 -13.29
C PRO A 108 42.81 24.65 -11.99
N GLN A 109 41.60 24.10 -12.05
CA GLN A 109 40.84 23.62 -10.89
C GLN A 109 41.00 22.10 -10.66
N LEU A 110 41.70 21.41 -11.58
CA LEU A 110 41.93 19.98 -11.48
C LEU A 110 42.83 19.64 -10.29
N GLN A 111 42.41 18.66 -9.51
CA GLN A 111 43.18 18.18 -8.36
C GLN A 111 44.19 17.14 -8.81
N ARG A 112 45.43 17.29 -8.34
CA ARG A 112 46.46 16.24 -8.46
C ARG A 112 46.41 15.35 -7.24
N ALA A 113 46.40 14.04 -7.45
CA ALA A 113 46.60 13.09 -6.36
C ALA A 113 47.35 11.86 -6.83
N GLN A 114 48.04 11.22 -5.89
CA GLN A 114 48.77 9.99 -6.13
C GLN A 114 47.79 8.84 -6.40
N ASP A 115 48.04 8.12 -7.48
CA ASP A 115 47.24 6.97 -7.92
C ASP A 115 48.20 5.82 -8.27
N GLY A 116 48.50 5.00 -7.26
CA GLY A 116 49.54 3.99 -7.34
C GLY A 116 50.94 4.61 -7.44
N LYS A 117 51.67 4.29 -8.52
CA LYS A 117 53.05 4.77 -8.75
C LYS A 117 53.12 6.10 -9.53
N ALA A 118 51.99 6.64 -9.98
CA ALA A 118 51.93 7.86 -10.78
C ALA A 118 50.98 8.89 -10.15
N GLU A 119 51.18 10.17 -10.48
CA GLU A 119 50.23 11.24 -10.15
C GLU A 119 49.16 11.33 -11.24
N ALA A 120 47.89 11.46 -10.86
CA ALA A 120 46.77 11.62 -11.76
C ALA A 120 46.01 12.92 -11.51
N LEU A 121 45.41 13.46 -12.59
CA LEU A 121 44.45 14.56 -12.50
C LEU A 121 43.06 14.03 -12.22
N PHE A 122 42.37 14.72 -11.33
CA PHE A 122 41.00 14.47 -10.93
C PHE A 122 40.17 15.73 -11.16
N LEU A 123 38.96 15.54 -11.67
CA LEU A 123 37.93 16.57 -11.69
C LEU A 123 37.01 16.31 -10.51
N ASP A 124 37.01 17.24 -9.56
CA ASP A 124 36.02 17.25 -8.48
C ASP A 124 34.79 18.01 -9.00
N SER A 125 33.63 17.39 -8.87
CA SER A 125 32.35 17.99 -9.24
C SER A 125 31.31 17.68 -8.17
N VAL A 126 30.22 18.45 -8.20
CA VAL A 126 29.07 18.21 -7.33
C VAL A 126 27.95 17.69 -8.21
N GLN A 127 27.49 16.47 -7.94
CA GLN A 127 26.29 15.93 -8.55
C GLN A 127 25.09 16.33 -7.70
N SER A 128 24.17 17.11 -8.27
CA SER A 128 22.94 17.49 -7.58
C SER A 128 22.14 16.25 -7.17
N GLY A 129 21.62 16.27 -5.94
CA GLY A 129 20.78 15.19 -5.44
C GLY A 129 19.48 15.04 -6.26
N ALA A 130 18.99 13.81 -6.37
CA ALA A 130 17.73 13.51 -7.05
C ALA A 130 16.56 14.25 -6.37
N THR A 131 15.65 14.78 -7.18
CA THR A 131 14.41 15.39 -6.68
C THR A 131 13.44 14.30 -6.20
N LEU A 132 12.55 14.66 -5.27
CA LEU A 132 11.51 13.76 -4.80
C LEU A 132 10.63 13.22 -5.94
N GLU A 133 10.31 14.05 -6.94
CA GLU A 133 9.52 13.64 -8.11
C GLU A 133 10.18 12.47 -8.85
N VAL A 134 11.45 12.62 -9.25
CA VAL A 134 12.17 11.58 -9.99
C VAL A 134 12.31 10.31 -9.15
N ALA A 135 12.65 10.48 -7.89
CA ALA A 135 12.87 9.36 -6.99
C ALA A 135 11.58 8.61 -6.65
N LEU A 136 10.49 9.33 -6.44
CA LEU A 136 9.18 8.76 -6.16
C LEU A 136 8.60 8.07 -7.40
N GLN A 137 8.81 8.62 -8.59
CA GLN A 137 8.40 7.96 -9.84
C GLN A 137 9.07 6.59 -10.00
N GLN A 138 10.36 6.50 -9.69
CA GLN A 138 11.10 5.23 -9.67
C GLN A 138 10.61 4.30 -8.55
N ALA A 139 10.46 4.84 -7.33
CA ALA A 139 9.99 4.10 -6.16
C ALA A 139 8.61 3.48 -6.38
N LEU A 140 7.67 4.26 -6.93
CA LEU A 140 6.31 3.82 -7.24
C LEU A 140 6.30 2.72 -8.31
N HIS A 141 7.08 2.88 -9.37
CA HIS A 141 7.22 1.84 -10.39
C HIS A 141 7.79 0.55 -9.78
N GLY A 142 8.88 0.64 -9.02
CA GLY A 142 9.49 -0.51 -8.36
C GLY A 142 8.54 -1.17 -7.37
N ALA A 143 7.80 -0.39 -6.57
CA ALA A 143 6.83 -0.92 -5.61
C ALA A 143 5.73 -1.72 -6.32
N ILE A 144 5.18 -1.23 -7.42
CA ILE A 144 4.13 -1.91 -8.21
C ILE A 144 4.64 -3.21 -8.82
N VAL A 145 5.83 -3.19 -9.43
CA VAL A 145 6.42 -4.35 -10.12
C VAL A 145 6.78 -5.47 -9.16
N HIS A 146 7.24 -5.15 -7.94
CA HIS A 146 7.72 -6.13 -6.97
C HIS A 146 6.67 -6.54 -5.93
N LEU A 147 5.40 -6.14 -6.10
CA LEU A 147 4.35 -6.61 -5.19
C LEU A 147 4.22 -8.14 -5.27
N PRO A 148 4.06 -8.83 -4.12
CA PRO A 148 3.88 -10.28 -4.08
C PRO A 148 2.44 -10.67 -4.47
N ILE A 149 2.08 -10.41 -5.73
CA ILE A 149 0.74 -10.63 -6.27
C ILE A 149 0.58 -12.13 -6.65
N PRO A 150 -0.37 -12.88 -6.06
CA PRO A 150 -0.55 -14.29 -6.36
C PRO A 150 -0.92 -14.57 -7.82
N LYS A 151 -1.70 -13.66 -8.41
CA LYS A 151 -2.12 -13.70 -9.81
C LYS A 151 -2.32 -12.28 -10.33
N VAL A 152 -1.50 -11.90 -11.29
CA VAL A 152 -1.61 -10.60 -11.96
C VAL A 152 -2.77 -10.61 -12.97
N MET A 153 -3.43 -9.47 -13.11
CA MET A 153 -4.42 -9.20 -14.15
C MET A 153 -3.80 -8.28 -15.18
N THR A 154 -4.03 -8.58 -16.46
CA THR A 154 -3.73 -7.68 -17.57
C THR A 154 -5.02 -6.97 -17.98
N TYR A 155 -5.00 -5.65 -18.08
CA TYR A 155 -6.14 -4.87 -18.56
C TYR A 155 -5.69 -3.66 -19.38
N GLN A 156 -6.53 -3.24 -20.31
CA GLN A 156 -6.26 -2.10 -21.18
C GLN A 156 -6.55 -0.78 -20.49
N LEU A 157 -5.70 0.21 -20.74
CA LEU A 157 -5.88 1.57 -20.29
C LEU A 157 -6.74 2.35 -21.27
N GLN A 158 -7.74 3.06 -20.76
CA GLN A 158 -8.55 4.00 -21.55
C GLN A 158 -8.01 5.43 -21.53
N ARG A 159 -7.19 5.77 -20.54
CA ARG A 159 -6.68 7.13 -20.28
C ARG A 159 -5.21 7.06 -19.86
N GLY A 160 -4.50 8.19 -19.99
CA GLY A 160 -3.10 8.31 -19.55
C GLY A 160 -2.13 7.40 -20.29
N THR A 161 -2.43 7.07 -21.56
CA THR A 161 -1.65 6.15 -22.39
C THR A 161 -1.61 6.61 -23.85
N PRO A 162 -0.54 6.31 -24.62
CA PRO A 162 -0.45 6.66 -26.04
C PRO A 162 -1.56 6.07 -26.92
N LEU A 163 -2.01 4.84 -26.65
CA LEU A 163 -3.02 4.12 -27.42
C LEU A 163 -4.20 3.68 -26.53
N PRO A 164 -5.19 4.57 -26.30
CA PRO A 164 -6.38 4.26 -25.52
C PRO A 164 -7.12 3.01 -26.01
N GLY A 165 -7.38 2.08 -25.10
CA GLY A 165 -8.05 0.80 -25.38
C GLY A 165 -7.14 -0.30 -25.91
N TRP A 166 -5.85 -0.01 -26.15
CA TRP A 166 -4.88 -0.97 -26.72
C TRP A 166 -3.69 -1.21 -25.81
N ASP A 167 -3.17 -0.16 -25.16
CA ASP A 167 -2.08 -0.29 -24.21
C ASP A 167 -2.54 -1.05 -22.96
N SER A 168 -1.74 -2.03 -22.55
CA SER A 168 -2.05 -2.89 -21.41
C SER A 168 -1.13 -2.63 -20.24
N VAL A 169 -1.67 -2.72 -19.03
CA VAL A 169 -0.90 -2.76 -17.78
C VAL A 169 -1.16 -4.04 -17.02
N GLN A 170 -0.24 -4.38 -16.13
CA GLN A 170 -0.36 -5.53 -15.24
C GLN A 170 -0.44 -5.04 -13.80
N PHE A 171 -1.53 -5.39 -13.12
CA PHE A 171 -1.67 -5.15 -11.69
C PHE A 171 -2.62 -6.16 -11.06
N VAL A 172 -2.71 -6.20 -9.73
CA VAL A 172 -3.59 -7.15 -9.02
C VAL A 172 -5.07 -6.93 -9.37
N ARG A 173 -5.47 -5.68 -9.57
CA ARG A 173 -6.81 -5.22 -9.95
C ARG A 173 -6.72 -3.91 -10.74
N PRO A 174 -7.76 -3.53 -11.51
CA PRO A 174 -7.82 -2.21 -12.11
C PRO A 174 -7.64 -1.09 -11.08
N ALA A 175 -6.74 -0.14 -11.38
CA ALA A 175 -6.52 1.06 -10.58
C ALA A 175 -7.34 2.23 -11.13
N HIS A 176 -7.86 3.06 -10.23
CA HIS A 176 -8.79 4.16 -10.54
C HIS A 176 -8.31 5.52 -10.02
N GLY A 177 -7.42 5.54 -9.02
CA GLY A 177 -6.91 6.78 -8.45
C GLY A 177 -5.49 6.64 -7.94
N LEU A 178 -4.73 7.72 -8.05
CA LEU A 178 -3.39 7.87 -7.51
C LEU A 178 -3.33 9.18 -6.73
N VAL A 179 -3.02 9.10 -5.44
CA VAL A 179 -2.70 10.27 -4.61
C VAL A 179 -1.21 10.24 -4.31
N ALA A 180 -0.54 11.38 -4.46
CA ALA A 180 0.84 11.56 -4.01
C ALA A 180 1.02 12.98 -3.45
N LEU A 181 1.20 13.09 -2.13
CA LEU A 181 1.30 14.38 -1.43
C LEU A 181 2.58 14.46 -0.60
N HIS A 182 3.36 15.54 -0.74
CA HIS A 182 4.47 15.91 0.13
C HIS A 182 4.05 17.12 0.98
N GLY A 183 3.68 16.87 2.23
CA GLY A 183 2.91 17.83 3.01
C GLY A 183 1.56 18.12 2.33
N ALA A 184 1.34 19.37 1.91
CA ALA A 184 0.14 19.78 1.16
C ALA A 184 0.31 19.74 -0.38
N GLU A 185 1.54 19.55 -0.86
CA GLU A 185 1.88 19.70 -2.27
C GLU A 185 1.74 18.38 -3.01
N VAL A 186 1.17 18.42 -4.22
CA VAL A 186 1.09 17.23 -5.07
C VAL A 186 2.45 16.95 -5.68
N VAL A 187 2.93 15.71 -5.54
CA VAL A 187 4.14 15.25 -6.26
C VAL A 187 3.70 14.72 -7.63
N PRO A 188 4.18 15.28 -8.76
CA PRO A 188 3.64 14.97 -10.09
C PRO A 188 4.19 13.65 -10.63
N VAL A 189 3.77 12.53 -10.04
CA VAL A 189 4.11 11.17 -10.49
C VAL A 189 2.93 10.52 -11.20
N ALA A 190 3.20 9.47 -11.97
CA ALA A 190 2.20 8.70 -12.69
C ALA A 190 2.45 7.19 -12.58
N ALA A 191 1.38 6.40 -12.57
CA ALA A 191 1.44 4.94 -12.60
C ALA A 191 0.13 4.37 -13.14
N LEU A 192 0.20 3.23 -13.84
CA LEU A 192 -0.98 2.49 -14.31
C LEU A 192 -1.98 3.35 -15.12
N GLY A 193 -1.48 4.31 -15.91
CA GLY A 193 -2.31 5.25 -16.67
C GLY A 193 -2.95 6.38 -15.85
N LEU A 194 -2.57 6.50 -14.57
CA LEU A 194 -3.06 7.51 -13.64
C LEU A 194 -1.98 8.56 -13.38
N THR A 195 -2.39 9.82 -13.31
CA THR A 195 -1.57 10.93 -12.82
C THR A 195 -1.94 11.22 -11.38
N ALA A 196 -0.94 11.44 -10.52
CA ALA A 196 -1.16 11.73 -9.12
C ALA A 196 -1.93 13.04 -8.92
N GLY A 197 -2.86 13.00 -7.97
CA GLY A 197 -3.57 14.17 -7.49
C GLY A 197 -3.72 14.13 -5.97
N ARG A 198 -4.80 14.74 -5.48
CA ARG A 198 -5.15 14.81 -4.05
C ARG A 198 -6.53 14.26 -3.72
N SER A 199 -7.23 13.74 -4.72
CA SER A 199 -8.61 13.26 -4.56
C SER A 199 -8.63 11.73 -4.54
N THR A 200 -9.43 11.17 -3.65
CA THR A 200 -9.70 9.74 -3.50
C THR A 200 -11.19 9.50 -3.28
N HIS A 201 -11.58 8.23 -3.11
CA HIS A 201 -12.94 7.82 -2.84
C HIS A 201 -13.09 7.20 -1.45
N GLY A 202 -14.24 7.46 -0.83
CA GLY A 202 -14.64 6.86 0.45
C GLY A 202 -15.32 5.51 0.29
N HIS A 203 -15.97 5.05 1.35
CA HIS A 203 -16.82 3.87 1.36
C HIS A 203 -17.96 4.01 0.34
N ARG A 204 -18.25 2.96 -0.45
CA ARG A 204 -19.19 3.01 -1.59
C ARG A 204 -20.59 3.54 -1.24
N PHE A 205 -21.06 3.27 -0.02
CA PHE A 205 -22.44 3.57 0.40
C PHE A 205 -22.54 4.59 1.53
N GLU A 206 -21.48 4.76 2.31
CA GLU A 206 -21.56 5.49 3.59
C GLU A 206 -20.60 6.66 3.67
N ALA A 207 -19.85 6.95 2.60
CA ALA A 207 -19.08 8.17 2.53
C ALA A 207 -20.02 9.38 2.65
N VAL A 208 -19.66 10.31 3.54
CA VAL A 208 -20.36 11.59 3.71
C VAL A 208 -20.08 12.51 2.52
N ARG A 209 -18.89 12.36 1.91
CA ARG A 209 -18.49 13.05 0.68
C ARG A 209 -17.82 12.08 -0.27
N ASP A 210 -18.14 12.19 -1.55
CA ASP A 210 -17.43 11.52 -2.63
C ASP A 210 -17.44 12.42 -3.89
N PRO A 211 -16.28 12.74 -4.50
CA PRO A 211 -14.92 12.38 -4.07
C PRO A 211 -14.47 13.12 -2.80
N ILE A 212 -13.43 12.60 -2.16
CA ILE A 212 -12.77 13.17 -0.97
C ILE A 212 -11.48 13.85 -1.39
N THR A 213 -11.25 15.08 -0.92
CA THR A 213 -9.98 15.78 -1.12
C THR A 213 -9.11 15.68 0.13
N ILE A 214 -7.89 15.18 -0.02
CA ILE A 214 -6.87 15.14 1.03
C ILE A 214 -6.09 16.45 0.96
N ALA A 215 -6.21 17.29 2.00
CA ALA A 215 -5.55 18.59 2.01
C ALA A 215 -4.06 18.51 2.37
N HIS A 216 -3.68 17.55 3.21
CA HIS A 216 -2.31 17.34 3.67
C HIS A 216 -2.04 15.85 3.89
N ALA A 217 -0.82 15.38 3.64
CA ALA A 217 -0.40 13.99 3.81
C ALA A 217 -0.77 13.42 5.20
N ASP A 218 -0.56 14.20 6.25
CA ASP A 218 -0.83 13.82 7.64
C ASP A 218 -2.32 13.67 7.99
N GLN A 219 -3.22 14.23 7.18
CA GLN A 219 -4.66 14.19 7.44
C GLN A 219 -5.34 12.98 6.78
N TYR A 220 -4.59 12.14 6.08
CA TYR A 220 -5.14 11.07 5.24
C TYR A 220 -6.11 10.14 5.98
N ALA A 221 -5.66 9.54 7.08
CA ALA A 221 -6.44 8.55 7.81
C ALA A 221 -7.69 9.17 8.46
N ASP A 222 -7.55 10.36 9.04
CA ASP A 222 -8.65 11.04 9.71
C ASP A 222 -9.68 11.57 8.71
N THR A 223 -9.23 12.12 7.59
CA THR A 223 -10.12 12.55 6.49
C THR A 223 -10.90 11.37 5.92
N LEU A 224 -10.25 10.22 5.70
CA LEU A 224 -10.94 9.00 5.26
C LEU A 224 -11.95 8.50 6.29
N ARG A 225 -11.62 8.57 7.58
CA ARG A 225 -12.53 8.14 8.66
C ARG A 225 -13.75 9.04 8.74
N GLU A 226 -13.55 10.36 8.78
CA GLU A 226 -14.60 11.35 9.01
C GLU A 226 -15.48 11.60 7.78
N GLN A 227 -14.87 11.70 6.60
CA GLN A 227 -15.58 12.08 5.38
C GLN A 227 -15.88 10.87 4.50
N GLY A 228 -15.00 9.86 4.52
CA GLY A 228 -15.12 8.68 3.70
C GLY A 228 -15.77 7.50 4.38
N ALA A 229 -15.99 7.53 5.70
CA ALA A 229 -16.42 6.36 6.46
C ALA A 229 -15.50 5.15 6.24
N VAL A 230 -14.18 5.36 6.18
CA VAL A 230 -13.16 4.32 5.96
C VAL A 230 -12.16 4.32 7.12
N ILE A 231 -12.00 3.18 7.79
CA ILE A 231 -10.88 2.96 8.73
C ILE A 231 -9.70 2.43 7.92
N ALA A 232 -8.75 3.30 7.55
CA ALA A 232 -7.69 2.96 6.60
C ALA A 232 -6.62 2.00 7.16
N ARG A 233 -6.29 2.10 8.45
CA ARG A 233 -5.27 1.25 9.09
C ARG A 233 -5.84 -0.15 9.35
N PHE A 234 -5.19 -1.16 8.79
CA PHE A 234 -5.61 -2.56 8.95
C PHE A 234 -5.68 -2.98 10.42
N ALA A 235 -4.65 -2.66 11.21
CA ALA A 235 -4.57 -3.02 12.62
C ALA A 235 -5.68 -2.38 13.48
N GLU A 236 -5.99 -1.09 13.25
CA GLU A 236 -7.10 -0.42 13.94
C GLU A 236 -8.44 -1.07 13.59
N ARG A 237 -8.67 -1.37 12.30
CA ARG A 237 -9.90 -2.01 11.85
C ARG A 237 -10.04 -3.43 12.40
N ARG A 238 -8.94 -4.19 12.45
CA ARG A 238 -8.90 -5.54 13.03
C ARG A 238 -9.28 -5.54 14.50
N ALA A 239 -8.64 -4.67 15.30
CA ALA A 239 -8.91 -4.56 16.73
C ALA A 239 -10.36 -4.13 17.02
N LEU A 240 -10.92 -3.26 16.17
CA LEU A 240 -12.33 -2.89 16.27
C LEU A 240 -13.26 -4.08 16.00
N ILE A 241 -12.99 -4.89 14.97
CA ILE A 241 -13.78 -6.09 14.65
C ILE A 241 -13.72 -7.07 15.82
N GLU A 242 -12.54 -7.35 16.35
CA GLU A 242 -12.33 -8.25 17.49
C GLU A 242 -13.14 -7.80 18.72
N SER A 243 -13.03 -6.52 19.10
CA SER A 243 -13.81 -5.96 20.21
C SER A 243 -15.32 -6.01 19.96
N GLN A 244 -15.77 -5.75 18.73
CA GLN A 244 -17.19 -5.87 18.37
C GLN A 244 -17.68 -7.32 18.41
N ILE A 245 -16.84 -8.30 18.02
CA ILE A 245 -17.15 -9.74 18.09
C ILE A 245 -17.34 -10.16 19.54
N GLU A 246 -16.43 -9.79 20.44
CA GLU A 246 -16.52 -10.09 21.87
C GLU A 246 -17.81 -9.51 22.48
N SER A 247 -18.08 -8.24 22.19
CA SER A 247 -19.29 -7.55 22.67
C SER A 247 -20.57 -8.19 22.14
N ALA A 248 -20.63 -8.49 20.84
CA ALA A 248 -21.81 -9.12 20.23
C ALA A 248 -22.03 -10.55 20.74
N ALA A 249 -20.96 -11.32 20.99
CA ALA A 249 -21.06 -12.65 21.58
C ALA A 249 -21.62 -12.59 23.01
N ALA A 250 -21.11 -11.67 23.85
CA ALA A 250 -21.59 -11.47 25.21
C ALA A 250 -23.06 -11.04 25.26
N GLN A 251 -23.51 -10.23 24.30
CA GLN A 251 -24.92 -9.82 24.17
C GLN A 251 -25.83 -10.95 23.67
N ALA A 252 -25.31 -11.87 22.86
CA ALA A 252 -26.07 -12.98 22.30
C ALA A 252 -26.44 -14.06 23.34
N GLY A 253 -25.69 -14.17 24.44
CA GLY A 253 -26.00 -15.11 25.53
C GLY A 253 -24.88 -15.24 26.56
N GLN A 254 -25.20 -15.85 27.71
CA GLN A 254 -24.21 -16.09 28.76
C GLN A 254 -23.15 -17.10 28.29
N ALA A 255 -21.88 -16.74 28.52
CA ALA A 255 -20.71 -17.56 28.22
C ALA A 255 -20.61 -18.02 26.75
N LEU A 256 -21.22 -17.26 25.82
CA LEU A 256 -20.99 -17.45 24.39
C LEU A 256 -19.71 -16.74 23.97
N HIS A 257 -18.92 -17.40 23.13
CA HIS A 257 -17.76 -16.81 22.48
C HIS A 257 -17.74 -17.20 21.01
N ALA A 258 -17.18 -16.32 20.18
CA ALA A 258 -16.94 -16.64 18.78
C ALA A 258 -15.79 -17.64 18.66
N ILE A 259 -15.81 -18.47 17.63
CA ILE A 259 -14.67 -19.33 17.33
C ILE A 259 -13.41 -18.48 17.10
N GLU A 260 -12.31 -18.88 17.75
CA GLU A 260 -11.01 -18.26 17.56
C GLU A 260 -10.42 -18.72 16.22
N ASP A 261 -10.27 -17.77 15.28
CA ASP A 261 -9.61 -18.00 14.00
C ASP A 261 -9.00 -16.69 13.48
N GLU A 262 -7.70 -16.54 13.73
CA GLU A 262 -6.91 -15.37 13.32
C GLU A 262 -6.91 -15.16 11.80
N ALA A 263 -6.93 -16.24 11.01
CA ALA A 263 -6.92 -16.14 9.56
C ALA A 263 -8.27 -15.67 9.02
N LEU A 264 -9.37 -16.11 9.64
CA LEU A 264 -10.71 -15.61 9.34
C LEU A 264 -10.84 -14.13 9.73
N LEU A 265 -10.34 -13.73 10.91
CA LEU A 265 -10.35 -12.35 11.36
C LEU A 265 -9.56 -11.43 10.41
N ASP A 266 -8.38 -11.86 9.97
CA ASP A 266 -7.59 -11.14 8.97
C ASP A 266 -8.32 -11.07 7.61
N GLU A 267 -8.94 -12.17 7.15
CA GLU A 267 -9.68 -12.21 5.89
C GLU A 267 -10.91 -11.28 5.91
N VAL A 268 -11.67 -11.27 7.01
CA VAL A 268 -12.83 -10.39 7.18
C VAL A 268 -12.42 -8.93 7.34
N THR A 269 -11.34 -8.64 8.07
CA THR A 269 -10.75 -7.30 8.14
C THR A 269 -10.34 -6.79 6.76
N ALA A 270 -9.96 -7.70 5.85
CA ALA A 270 -9.61 -7.38 4.48
C ALA A 270 -10.81 -7.26 3.53
N LEU A 271 -12.02 -7.60 3.96
CA LEU A 271 -13.27 -7.51 3.17
C LEU A 271 -14.05 -6.22 3.43
N VAL A 272 -13.76 -5.52 4.52
CA VAL A 272 -14.53 -4.34 4.94
C VAL A 272 -13.64 -3.10 5.11
N GLU A 273 -14.22 -1.92 4.90
CA GLU A 273 -13.65 -0.61 5.21
C GLU A 273 -14.23 -0.02 6.49
N ARG A 274 -15.50 -0.35 6.79
CA ARG A 274 -16.23 0.08 7.99
C ARG A 274 -16.94 -1.11 8.64
N PRO A 275 -16.31 -1.75 9.62
CA PRO A 275 -16.87 -2.95 10.23
C PRO A 275 -18.08 -2.64 11.12
N ASN A 276 -19.09 -3.49 11.00
CA ASN A 276 -20.25 -3.54 11.87
C ASN A 276 -20.62 -5.01 12.12
N VAL A 277 -20.30 -5.52 13.31
CA VAL A 277 -20.64 -6.90 13.70
C VAL A 277 -22.12 -7.01 14.02
N LEU A 278 -22.80 -7.95 13.38
CA LEU A 278 -24.23 -8.19 13.56
C LEU A 278 -24.49 -9.64 14.00
N PRO A 279 -25.38 -9.85 15.00
CA PRO A 279 -25.78 -11.18 15.41
C PRO A 279 -26.81 -11.76 14.45
N CYS A 280 -26.61 -13.04 14.10
CA CYS A 280 -27.51 -13.81 13.26
C CYS A 280 -27.78 -15.17 13.92
N GLN A 281 -28.80 -15.87 13.40
CA GLN A 281 -29.16 -17.21 13.82
C GLN A 281 -29.56 -18.10 12.62
N PHE A 282 -29.38 -19.40 12.79
CA PHE A 282 -29.95 -20.40 11.88
C PHE A 282 -30.92 -21.32 12.64
N ASP A 283 -31.62 -22.16 11.90
CA ASP A 283 -32.60 -23.09 12.46
C ASP A 283 -31.91 -24.16 13.33
N LYS A 284 -32.40 -24.39 14.54
CA LYS A 284 -31.82 -25.34 15.50
C LYS A 284 -31.77 -26.77 14.97
N GLN A 285 -32.62 -27.14 14.00
CA GLN A 285 -32.57 -28.47 13.37
C GLN A 285 -31.19 -28.79 12.77
N PHE A 286 -30.43 -27.79 12.34
CA PHE A 286 -29.09 -28.03 11.79
C PHE A 286 -28.09 -28.49 12.85
N LEU A 287 -28.34 -28.27 14.15
CA LEU A 287 -27.46 -28.73 15.23
C LEU A 287 -27.43 -30.27 15.37
N GLU A 288 -28.27 -30.99 14.63
CA GLU A 288 -28.18 -32.46 14.48
C GLU A 288 -26.99 -32.90 13.61
N VAL A 289 -26.48 -32.00 12.76
CA VAL A 289 -25.28 -32.22 11.94
C VAL A 289 -24.03 -32.01 12.79
N PRO A 290 -22.95 -32.80 12.60
CA PRO A 290 -21.68 -32.58 13.28
C PRO A 290 -21.23 -31.12 13.21
N GLN A 291 -20.93 -30.53 14.37
CA GLN A 291 -20.60 -29.11 14.48
C GLN A 291 -19.38 -28.73 13.62
N GLU A 292 -18.43 -29.65 13.44
CA GLU A 292 -17.23 -29.43 12.63
C GLU A 292 -17.59 -29.14 11.17
N CYS A 293 -18.60 -29.85 10.63
CA CYS A 293 -19.12 -29.60 9.29
C CYS A 293 -19.77 -28.22 9.19
N LEU A 294 -20.63 -27.87 10.16
CA LEU A 294 -21.32 -26.58 10.18
C LEU A 294 -20.35 -25.40 10.32
N ILE A 295 -19.39 -25.52 11.25
CA ILE A 295 -18.33 -24.53 11.47
C ILE A 295 -17.50 -24.34 10.20
N LEU A 296 -17.06 -25.43 9.57
CA LEU A 296 -16.30 -25.37 8.32
C LEU A 296 -17.11 -24.68 7.22
N THR A 297 -18.38 -25.04 7.04
CA THR A 297 -19.27 -24.43 6.05
C THR A 297 -19.45 -22.93 6.26
N MET A 298 -19.72 -22.50 7.51
CA MET A 298 -19.90 -21.09 7.86
C MET A 298 -18.62 -20.27 7.61
N LYS A 299 -17.45 -20.79 8.01
CA LYS A 299 -16.17 -20.11 7.86
C LYS A 299 -15.69 -20.05 6.41
N ALA A 300 -15.72 -21.19 5.71
CA ALA A 300 -15.17 -21.30 4.36
C ALA A 300 -16.01 -20.53 3.34
N ASN A 301 -17.34 -20.69 3.39
CA ASN A 301 -18.23 -20.19 2.34
C ASN A 301 -18.74 -18.79 2.60
N GLN A 302 -18.87 -18.36 3.86
CA GLN A 302 -19.55 -17.12 4.22
C GLN A 302 -18.76 -16.20 5.15
N LYS A 303 -17.60 -16.64 5.66
CA LYS A 303 -16.75 -15.85 6.55
C LYS A 303 -17.47 -15.42 7.84
N TYR A 304 -18.35 -16.27 8.33
CA TYR A 304 -19.07 -16.04 9.58
C TYR A 304 -18.28 -16.56 10.78
N PHE A 305 -18.60 -16.01 11.95
CA PHE A 305 -18.05 -16.43 13.24
C PHE A 305 -19.12 -17.18 14.05
N PRO A 306 -19.17 -18.52 13.98
CA PRO A 306 -20.05 -19.33 14.81
C PRO A 306 -19.84 -19.05 16.30
N LEU A 307 -20.92 -19.04 17.09
CA LEU A 307 -20.83 -18.91 18.54
C LEU A 307 -20.88 -20.27 19.23
N LEU A 308 -19.93 -20.50 20.12
CA LEU A 308 -19.81 -21.69 20.96
C LEU A 308 -20.25 -21.37 22.39
N ASP A 309 -20.81 -22.35 23.07
CA ASP A 309 -21.07 -22.27 24.52
C ASP A 309 -19.81 -22.52 25.36
N ALA A 310 -19.93 -22.41 26.68
CA ALA A 310 -18.83 -22.64 27.62
C ALA A 310 -18.22 -24.05 27.58
N GLN A 311 -18.90 -25.02 26.95
CA GLN A 311 -18.41 -26.39 26.76
C GLN A 311 -17.79 -26.59 25.36
N GLY A 312 -17.68 -25.53 24.56
CA GLY A 312 -17.19 -25.58 23.19
C GLY A 312 -18.19 -26.19 22.20
N ARG A 313 -19.48 -26.26 22.55
CA ARG A 313 -20.53 -26.78 21.66
C ARG A 313 -21.11 -25.65 20.82
N LEU A 314 -21.26 -25.92 19.53
CA LEU A 314 -21.89 -24.99 18.60
C LEU A 314 -23.34 -24.67 19.00
N THR A 315 -23.66 -23.37 19.01
CA THR A 315 -25.03 -22.88 19.13
C THR A 315 -25.64 -22.56 17.76
N ASN A 316 -26.95 -22.27 17.71
CA ASN A 316 -27.59 -21.82 16.47
C ASN A 316 -27.34 -20.33 16.16
N ARG A 317 -26.37 -19.70 16.84
CA ARG A 317 -26.00 -18.29 16.70
C ARG A 317 -24.67 -18.15 15.99
N PHE A 318 -24.52 -17.10 15.22
CA PHE A 318 -23.27 -16.71 14.58
C PHE A 318 -23.22 -15.20 14.41
N LEU A 319 -22.02 -14.67 14.21
CA LEU A 319 -21.79 -13.26 13.94
C LEU A 319 -21.33 -13.07 12.50
N VAL A 320 -21.77 -11.97 11.89
CA VAL A 320 -21.32 -11.52 10.57
C VAL A 320 -20.69 -10.14 10.71
N VAL A 321 -19.69 -9.83 9.89
CA VAL A 321 -19.12 -8.48 9.81
C VAL A 321 -19.63 -7.81 8.55
N SER A 322 -20.58 -6.89 8.74
CA SER A 322 -21.11 -6.06 7.67
C SER A 322 -20.12 -4.93 7.35
N ASN A 323 -20.04 -4.53 6.08
CA ASN A 323 -19.31 -3.34 5.64
C ASN A 323 -20.18 -2.06 5.67
N ILE A 324 -21.41 -2.18 6.18
CA ILE A 324 -22.35 -1.07 6.36
C ILE A 324 -22.93 -1.09 7.78
N SER A 325 -23.29 0.09 8.25
CA SER A 325 -23.86 0.40 9.56
C SER A 325 -25.21 1.13 9.43
N PRO A 326 -26.22 0.49 8.81
CA PRO A 326 -27.54 1.09 8.70
C PRO A 326 -28.18 1.27 10.08
N GLN A 327 -29.12 2.22 10.18
CA GLN A 327 -29.90 2.42 11.42
C GLN A 327 -30.77 1.19 11.75
N ASP A 328 -31.32 0.55 10.73
CA ASP A 328 -31.98 -0.75 10.83
C ASP A 328 -31.17 -1.82 10.08
N ALA A 329 -30.66 -2.80 10.83
CA ALA A 329 -29.85 -3.89 10.31
C ALA A 329 -30.67 -5.16 9.97
N SER A 330 -31.99 -5.15 10.17
CA SER A 330 -32.88 -6.30 9.98
C SER A 330 -32.68 -6.99 8.62
N ALA A 331 -32.70 -6.22 7.53
CA ALA A 331 -32.53 -6.75 6.18
C ALA A 331 -31.15 -7.39 5.95
N VAL A 332 -30.09 -6.86 6.60
CA VAL A 332 -28.74 -7.44 6.52
C VAL A 332 -28.70 -8.77 7.28
N ILE A 333 -29.28 -8.81 8.47
CA ILE A 333 -29.36 -10.01 9.31
C ILE A 333 -30.16 -11.09 8.58
N GLU A 334 -31.41 -10.83 8.21
CA GLU A 334 -32.30 -11.78 7.52
C GLU A 334 -31.70 -12.28 6.20
N GLY A 335 -31.03 -11.38 5.45
CA GLY A 335 -30.33 -11.74 4.23
C GLY A 335 -29.25 -12.79 4.46
N ASN A 336 -28.40 -12.60 5.48
CA ASN A 336 -27.33 -13.56 5.82
C ASN A 336 -27.90 -14.87 6.39
N GLU A 337 -28.94 -14.82 7.23
CA GLU A 337 -29.62 -16.02 7.73
C GLU A 337 -30.27 -16.84 6.61
N ARG A 338 -30.80 -16.18 5.58
CA ARG A 338 -31.33 -16.85 4.39
C ARG A 338 -30.23 -17.48 3.54
N VAL A 339 -29.07 -16.83 3.42
CA VAL A 339 -27.93 -17.33 2.62
C VAL A 339 -27.23 -18.53 3.27
N VAL A 340 -27.15 -18.57 4.61
CA VAL A 340 -26.51 -19.68 5.32
C VAL A 340 -27.32 -20.98 5.20
N ARG A 341 -28.65 -20.88 5.23
CA ARG A 341 -29.57 -22.03 5.25
C ARG A 341 -29.31 -23.08 4.16
N PRO A 342 -29.27 -22.76 2.85
CA PRO A 342 -28.98 -23.76 1.83
C PRO A 342 -27.60 -24.39 1.99
N ARG A 343 -26.60 -23.67 2.52
CA ARG A 343 -25.25 -24.21 2.75
C ARG A 343 -25.24 -25.23 3.89
N LEU A 344 -26.00 -24.98 4.96
CA LEU A 344 -26.15 -25.94 6.06
C LEU A 344 -27.00 -27.14 5.64
N ALA A 345 -28.00 -26.93 4.76
CA ALA A 345 -28.78 -28.01 4.16
C ALA A 345 -27.92 -28.93 3.29
N ASP A 346 -27.01 -28.38 2.48
CA ASP A 346 -26.04 -29.17 1.73
C ASP A 346 -25.17 -30.01 2.68
N ALA A 347 -24.65 -29.40 3.76
CA ALA A 347 -23.84 -30.11 4.75
C ALA A 347 -24.60 -31.25 5.44
N LYS A 348 -25.90 -31.04 5.74
CA LYS A 348 -26.78 -32.09 6.26
C LYS A 348 -26.97 -33.21 5.26
N PHE A 349 -27.25 -32.88 4.00
CA PHE A 349 -27.47 -33.86 2.94
C PHE A 349 -26.25 -34.77 2.69
N PHE A 350 -25.02 -34.23 2.81
CA PHE A 350 -23.81 -35.04 2.71
C PHE A 350 -23.50 -35.89 3.95
N PHE A 351 -24.12 -35.56 5.09
CA PHE A 351 -23.96 -36.29 6.33
C PHE A 351 -24.98 -37.44 6.49
N ASP A 352 -26.23 -37.20 6.08
CA ASP A 352 -27.32 -38.18 6.07
C ASP A 352 -27.07 -39.35 5.10
#